data_AF-A0A2V7JF08-F1
#
_entry.id   AF-A0A2V7JF08-F1
#
_cell.length_a   1.000
_cell.length_b   1.000
_cell.length_c   1.000
_cell.angle_alpha   90.00
_cell.angle_beta   90.00
_cell.angle_gamma   90.00
#
_symmetry.space_group_name_H-M   'P 1'
#
loop_
_entity.id
_entity.type
_entity.pdbx_description
1 polymer ?
#
loop_
_entity_poly.entity_id
_entity_poly.type
_entity_poly.pdbx_seq_one_letter_code
_entity_poly.pdbx_strand_id
1 'polypeptide(L)' 'MGLLVVGSIALDSVYTPFGETADAPGGSAVFFAAAGAILH' A
#
# COMPACT_ATOMS: atom_id res chain seq x y z
N MET A 1 2.87 17.54 13.66
CA MET A 1 3.60 16.36 14.18
C MET A 1 3.97 15.46 13.02
N GLY A 2 5.01 14.62 13.16
CA GLY A 2 5.39 13.63 12.14
C GLY A 2 4.91 12.23 12.53
N LEU A 3 4.60 11.40 11.53
CA LEU A 3 4.29 9.97 11.67
C LEU A 3 5.39 9.15 11.00
N LEU A 4 6.06 8.28 11.77
CA LEU A 4 7.04 7.32 11.24
C LEU A 4 6.35 5.98 11.04
N VAL A 5 6.30 5.51 9.79
CA VAL A 5 5.75 4.20 9.40
C VAL A 5 6.87 3.30 8.91
N VAL A 6 6.94 2.07 9.44
CA VAL A 6 7.93 1.06 9.05
C VAL A 6 7.18 -0.22 8.65
N GLY A 7 7.61 -0.86 7.57
CA GLY A 7 6.98 -2.05 7.02
C GLY A 7 7.47 -2.33 5.60
N SER A 8 6.77 -3.23 4.90
CA SER A 8 7.14 -3.60 3.53
C SER A 8 6.69 -2.55 2.52
N ILE A 9 7.48 -2.41 1.46
CA ILE A 9 7.13 -1.70 0.24
C ILE A 9 7.24 -2.72 -0.89
N ALA A 10 6.19 -2.85 -1.70
CA ALA A 10 6.12 -3.86 -2.73
C ALA A 10 5.30 -3.37 -3.94
N LEU A 11 5.46 -4.10 -5.04
CA LEU A 11 4.49 -4.15 -6.12
C LEU A 11 3.85 -5.52 -6.08
N ASP A 12 2.53 -5.54 -5.97
CA ASP A 12 1.74 -6.75 -5.83
C ASP A 12 1.08 -7.08 -7.16
N SER A 13 1.17 -8.34 -7.56
CA SER A 13 0.35 -8.87 -8.67
C SER A 13 -0.98 -9.37 -8.10
N VAL A 14 -2.08 -8.72 -8.50
CA VAL A 14 -3.42 -8.97 -7.99
C VAL A 14 -4.29 -9.54 -9.11
N TYR A 15 -4.89 -10.70 -8.84
CA TYR A 15 -5.80 -11.39 -9.75
C TYR A 15 -7.18 -11.50 -9.11
N THR A 16 -8.21 -11.18 -9.89
CA THR A 16 -9.61 -11.29 -9.48
C THR A 16 -10.42 -11.97 -10.59
N PRO A 17 -11.64 -12.46 -10.32
CA PRO A 17 -12.51 -12.99 -11.37
C PRO A 17 -12.87 -11.99 -12.49
N PHE A 18 -12.60 -10.69 -12.30
CA PHE A 18 -12.99 -9.62 -13.21
C PHE A 18 -11.80 -8.91 -13.87
N GLY A 19 -10.57 -9.34 -13.59
CA GLY A 19 -9.37 -8.74 -14.15
C GLY A 19 -8.14 -8.90 -13.25
N GLU A 20 -7.01 -8.41 -13.74
CA GLU A 20 -5.70 -8.55 -13.12
C GLU A 20 -4.86 -7.26 -13.26
N THR A 21 -3.90 -7.08 -12.35
CA THR A 21 -2.86 -6.05 -12.43
C THR A 21 -1.57 -6.57 -11.82
N ALA A 22 -0.44 -6.44 -12.53
CA ALA A 22 0.84 -7.00 -12.09
C ALA A 22 1.61 -6.09 -11.12
N ASP A 23 1.40 -4.77 -11.22
CA ASP A 23 2.21 -3.74 -10.57
C ASP A 23 1.38 -2.83 -9.64
N ALA A 24 0.44 -3.41 -8.88
CA ALA A 24 -0.33 -2.63 -7.91
C ALA A 24 0.58 -2.19 -6.75
N PRO A 25 0.52 -0.92 -6.29
CA PRO A 25 1.19 -0.52 -5.07
C PRO A 25 0.75 -1.38 -3.90
N GLY A 26 1.71 -2.05 -3.28
CA GLY A 26 1.50 -2.99 -2.19
C GLY A 26 2.42 -2.74 -1.01
N GLY A 27 2.39 -3.67 -0.07
CA GLY A 27 3.20 -3.60 1.15
C GLY A 27 2.55 -2.80 2.28
N SER A 28 2.81 -3.24 3.52
CA SER A 28 2.13 -2.72 4.70
C SER A 28 2.46 -1.26 5.00
N ALA A 29 3.70 -0.83 4.74
CA ALA A 29 4.09 0.56 4.97
C ALA A 29 3.35 1.52 4.03
N VAL A 30 3.10 1.11 2.79
CA VAL A 30 2.42 1.95 1.79
C VAL A 30 0.98 2.24 2.22
N PHE A 31 0.22 1.21 2.60
CA PHE A 31 -1.17 1.40 3.04
C PHE A 31 -1.28 2.20 4.34
N PHE A 32 -0.43 1.93 5.35
CA PHE A 32 -0.42 2.68 6.61
C PHE A 32 -0.02 4.15 6.42
N ALA A 33 1.01 4.42 5.61
CA ALA A 33 1.45 5.77 5.34
C ALA A 33 0.40 6.57 4.52
N ALA A 34 -0.24 5.93 3.53
CA ALA A 34 -1.29 6.57 2.73
C ALA A 34 -2.51 6.97 3.59
N ALA A 35 -2.96 6.09 4.48
CA ALA A 35 -4.04 6.41 5.42
C ALA A 35 -3.61 7.51 6.40
N GLY A 36 -2.40 7.42 6.96
CA GLY A 36 -1.85 8.42 7.87
C GLY A 36 -1.72 9.81 7.24
N ALA A 37 -1.34 9.89 5.96
CA ALA A 37 -1.22 11.16 5.25
C ALA A 37 -2.55 11.96 5.17
N ILE A 38 -3.69 11.30 5.31
CA ILE A 38 -5.03 11.91 5.26
C ILE A 38 -5.62 12.07 6.67
N LEU A 39 -5.36 11.11 7.57
CA LEU A 39 -6.14 10.93 8.80
C LEU A 39 -5.37 11.15 10.11
N HIS A 40 -4.05 11.29 10.09
CA HIS A 40 -3.22 11.45 11.30
C HIS A 40 -2.86 12.92 11.57
#